data_AF-A0A7G2LV66-F1
#
_entry.id   AF-A0A7G2LV66-F1
#
_cell.length_a   1.000
_cell.length_b   1.000
_cell.length_c   1.000
_cell.angle_alpha   90.00
_cell.angle_beta   90.00
_cell.angle_gamma   90.00
#
_symmetry.space_group_name_H-M   'P 1'
#
loop_
_entity.id
_entity.type
_entity.pdbx_description
1 polymer ?
#
loop_
_entity_poly.entity_id
_entity_poly.type
_entity_poly.pdbx_seq_one_letter_code
_entity_poly.pdbx_strand_id
1 'polypeptide(L)'
;GESPEAPGCTTHFSVVDRHGNMVAQTQTLLSIFGSRVVSPSTGFLMNNGIMWFDPVQGRPNSLGPTKRCLMNVCPVIGEQGDKRFAFGASGGRKILGAVAQLSSFVTDFDMSLEDSFHAPRIDASDANQLIADESLPRDVLDRLRENNEVAETKRTIFPYAFACPAGVMRAGGQNSGCTEIMSPWGDAISEDMTKDIEA
;
A
#
# COMPACT_ATOMS: atom_id res chain seq x y z
N GLY A 1 -6.31 -3.81 13.84
CA GLY A 1 -5.98 -4.12 12.43
C GLY A 1 -4.52 -4.50 12.31
N GLU A 2 -3.64 -3.61 12.76
CA GLU A 2 -2.26 -3.95 13.16
C GLU A 2 -2.16 -3.66 14.66
N SER A 3 -1.61 -4.59 15.43
CA SER A 3 -1.19 -4.41 16.84
C SER A 3 0.29 -4.71 16.90
N PRO A 4 1.08 -4.13 17.81
CA PRO A 4 2.43 -4.60 18.09
C PRO A 4 2.50 -6.12 18.33
N GLU A 5 1.44 -6.72 18.85
CA GLU A 5 1.33 -8.16 19.15
C GLU A 5 0.96 -9.00 17.92
N ALA A 6 0.41 -8.36 16.88
CA ALA A 6 -0.04 -8.98 15.63
C ALA A 6 0.26 -8.02 14.46
N PRO A 7 1.54 -7.89 14.06
CA PRO A 7 1.92 -7.05 12.94
C PRO A 7 1.27 -7.55 11.64
N GLY A 8 1.07 -6.65 10.69
CA GLY A 8 0.40 -6.96 9.43
C GLY A 8 1.19 -7.91 8.54
N CYS A 9 0.49 -8.70 7.72
CA CYS A 9 1.07 -9.53 6.67
C CYS A 9 0.33 -9.27 5.37
N THR A 10 0.69 -8.16 4.73
CA THR A 10 0.16 -7.78 3.44
C THR A 10 1.35 -7.55 2.52
N THR A 11 1.24 -8.00 1.28
CA THR A 11 2.21 -7.73 0.21
C THR A 11 1.46 -7.15 -0.97
N HIS A 12 2.12 -6.22 -1.66
CA HIS A 12 1.65 -5.69 -2.93
C HIS A 12 2.78 -5.81 -3.96
N PHE A 13 2.42 -6.13 -5.19
CA PHE A 13 3.32 -6.00 -6.33
C PHE A 13 2.53 -5.55 -7.56
N SER A 14 3.23 -4.84 -8.44
CA SER A 14 2.70 -4.40 -9.72
C SER A 14 3.60 -4.85 -10.85
N VAL A 15 3.01 -5.12 -12.01
CA VAL A 15 3.72 -5.56 -13.21
C VAL A 15 3.22 -4.77 -14.40
N VAL A 16 4.13 -4.36 -15.29
CA VAL A 16 3.82 -3.87 -16.63
C VAL A 16 4.66 -4.64 -17.65
N ASP A 17 4.02 -5.18 -18.68
CA ASP A 17 4.74 -5.90 -19.73
C ASP A 17 5.10 -4.98 -20.93
N ARG A 18 5.84 -5.54 -21.90
CA ARG A 18 6.24 -4.84 -23.13
C ARG A 18 5.08 -4.41 -24.02
N HIS A 19 3.91 -5.05 -23.88
CA HIS A 19 2.69 -4.72 -24.60
C HIS A 19 1.85 -3.66 -23.87
N GLY A 20 2.25 -3.29 -22.65
CA GLY A 20 1.54 -2.35 -21.79
C GLY A 20 0.41 -2.97 -20.99
N ASN A 21 0.31 -4.31 -20.90
CA ASN A 21 -0.59 -4.95 -19.95
C ASN A 21 -0.11 -4.67 -18.53
N MET A 22 -1.04 -4.35 -17.62
CA MET A 22 -0.71 -4.01 -16.24
C MET A 22 -1.47 -4.89 -15.24
N VAL A 23 -0.79 -5.24 -14.16
CA VAL A 23 -1.35 -5.96 -13.01
C VAL A 23 -1.00 -5.18 -11.74
N ALA A 24 -1.98 -5.03 -10.86
CA ALA A 24 -1.79 -4.56 -9.48
C ALA A 24 -2.41 -5.62 -8.55
N GLN A 25 -1.58 -6.28 -7.73
CA GLN A 25 -2.02 -7.41 -6.92
C GLN A 25 -1.67 -7.18 -5.45
N THR A 26 -2.70 -7.11 -4.61
CA THR A 26 -2.55 -7.06 -3.15
C THR A 26 -3.03 -8.37 -2.55
N GLN A 27 -2.17 -9.03 -1.77
CA GLN A 27 -2.49 -10.26 -1.07
C GLN A 27 -2.11 -10.17 0.41
N THR A 28 -2.79 -10.93 1.25
CA THR A 28 -2.70 -10.75 2.69
C THR A 28 -3.15 -11.99 3.46
N LEU A 29 -2.45 -12.26 4.57
CA LEU A 29 -2.92 -13.19 5.60
C LEU A 29 -3.61 -12.47 6.76
N LEU A 30 -3.80 -11.15 6.66
CA LEU A 30 -4.10 -10.18 7.71
C LEU A 30 -2.92 -9.96 8.68
N SER A 31 -2.67 -10.90 9.58
CA SER A 31 -1.57 -10.83 10.56
C SER A 31 -0.35 -11.60 10.08
N ILE A 32 0.84 -11.32 10.64
CA ILE A 32 2.06 -12.11 10.39
C ILE A 32 1.80 -13.58 10.71
N PHE A 33 2.07 -14.42 9.71
CA PHE A 33 1.71 -15.84 9.71
C PHE A 33 0.20 -16.16 9.82
N GLY A 34 -0.67 -15.18 9.54
CA GLY A 34 -2.12 -15.31 9.55
C GLY A 34 -2.66 -15.81 10.89
N SER A 35 -3.44 -16.89 10.82
CA SER A 35 -3.98 -17.59 11.99
C SER A 35 -2.96 -18.45 12.73
N ARG A 36 -1.74 -18.60 12.18
CA ARG A 36 -0.72 -19.57 12.63
C ARG A 36 -1.18 -21.03 12.55
N VAL A 37 -2.22 -21.30 11.77
CA VAL A 37 -2.73 -22.64 11.48
C VAL A 37 -2.29 -23.05 10.09
N VAL A 38 -1.61 -24.19 9.98
CA VAL A 38 -1.25 -24.80 8.70
C VAL A 38 -2.21 -25.95 8.44
N SER A 39 -2.79 -25.98 7.23
CA SER A 39 -3.61 -27.10 6.79
C SER A 39 -2.78 -28.39 6.72
N PRO A 40 -3.12 -29.45 7.46
CA PRO A 40 -2.33 -30.69 7.46
C PRO A 40 -2.39 -31.43 6.12
N SER A 41 -3.43 -31.20 5.31
CA SER A 41 -3.59 -31.86 4.01
C SER A 41 -2.89 -31.14 2.86
N THR A 42 -2.74 -29.82 2.94
CA THR A 42 -2.19 -29.00 1.84
C THR A 42 -0.89 -28.31 2.17
N GLY A 43 -0.51 -28.24 3.45
CA GLY A 43 0.64 -27.46 3.91
C GLY A 43 0.44 -25.94 3.83
N PHE A 44 -0.75 -25.45 3.46
CA PHE A 44 -1.00 -24.02 3.34
C PHE A 44 -1.25 -23.36 4.69
N LEU A 45 -0.59 -22.23 4.89
CA LEU A 45 -0.81 -21.36 6.04
C LEU A 45 -2.12 -20.59 5.87
N MET A 46 -2.99 -20.67 6.86
CA MET A 46 -4.34 -20.11 6.81
C MET A 46 -4.36 -18.66 7.31
N ASN A 47 -5.07 -17.78 6.60
CA ASN A 47 -5.28 -16.39 7.03
C ASN A 47 -6.15 -16.30 8.28
N ASN A 48 -6.10 -15.18 9.00
CA ASN A 48 -7.04 -14.83 10.07
C ASN A 48 -8.03 -13.72 9.66
N GLY A 49 -8.37 -13.63 8.37
CA GLY A 49 -9.19 -12.55 7.81
C GLY A 49 -10.58 -12.41 8.41
N ILE A 50 -11.08 -13.43 9.12
CA ILE A 50 -12.33 -13.34 9.89
C ILE A 50 -12.31 -12.20 10.95
N MET A 51 -11.12 -11.80 11.41
CA MET A 51 -10.94 -10.69 12.36
C MET A 51 -11.24 -9.31 11.76
N TRP A 52 -11.47 -9.19 10.45
CA TRP A 52 -11.95 -7.95 9.86
C TRP A 52 -13.43 -7.71 10.06
N PHE A 53 -14.22 -8.72 10.42
CA PHE A 53 -15.62 -8.49 10.76
C PHE A 53 -15.74 -7.72 12.06
N ASP A 54 -16.78 -6.92 12.15
CA ASP A 54 -17.24 -6.38 13.42
C ASP A 54 -17.83 -7.53 14.25
N PRO A 55 -17.31 -7.79 15.46
CA PRO A 55 -17.86 -8.84 16.32
C PRO A 55 -19.26 -8.47 16.84
N VAL A 56 -19.62 -7.18 16.85
CA VAL A 56 -20.93 -6.70 17.26
C VAL A 56 -21.92 -6.89 16.11
N GLN A 57 -23.03 -7.56 16.38
CA GLN A 57 -24.08 -7.83 15.40
C GLN A 57 -24.91 -6.58 15.07
N GLY A 58 -25.57 -6.59 13.90
CA GLY A 58 -26.43 -5.50 13.43
C GLY A 58 -25.72 -4.32 12.78
N ARG A 59 -24.40 -4.38 12.58
CA ARG A 59 -23.59 -3.37 11.88
C ARG A 59 -23.32 -3.77 10.42
N PRO A 60 -22.99 -2.80 9.54
CA PRO A 60 -22.74 -3.10 8.12
C PRO A 60 -21.71 -4.20 7.89
N ASN A 61 -20.65 -4.24 8.70
CA ASN A 61 -19.58 -5.24 8.61
C ASN A 61 -19.65 -6.33 9.71
N SER A 62 -20.82 -6.60 10.30
CA SER A 62 -20.95 -7.72 11.26
C SER A 62 -20.68 -9.07 10.62
N LEU A 63 -20.15 -10.02 11.40
CA LEU A 63 -19.92 -11.40 10.97
C LEU A 63 -21.23 -12.09 10.51
N GLY A 64 -21.16 -12.83 9.40
CA GLY A 64 -22.28 -13.63 8.90
C GLY A 64 -21.84 -14.73 7.93
N PRO A 65 -22.65 -15.79 7.77
CA PRO A 65 -22.31 -16.92 6.89
C PRO A 65 -22.18 -16.44 5.43
N THR A 66 -21.16 -16.92 4.73
CA THR A 66 -20.85 -16.59 3.31
C THR A 66 -20.62 -15.10 3.02
N LYS A 67 -20.62 -14.25 4.05
CA LYS A 67 -20.39 -12.82 3.91
C LYS A 67 -18.92 -12.56 3.59
N ARG A 68 -18.66 -11.58 2.73
CA ARG A 68 -17.31 -11.06 2.49
C ARG A 68 -16.99 -10.00 3.53
N CYS A 69 -15.82 -10.08 4.13
CA CYS A 69 -15.36 -9.06 5.08
C CYS A 69 -14.97 -7.77 4.35
N LEU A 70 -15.08 -6.64 5.05
CA LEU A 70 -14.43 -5.40 4.65
C LEU A 70 -12.90 -5.63 4.62
N MET A 71 -12.26 -5.35 3.48
CA MET A 71 -10.80 -5.42 3.33
C MET A 71 -10.26 -4.04 2.95
N ASN A 72 -9.11 -3.68 3.52
CA ASN A 72 -8.45 -2.40 3.23
C ASN A 72 -7.47 -2.49 2.05
N VAL A 73 -7.53 -3.55 1.25
CA VAL A 73 -6.71 -3.67 0.04
C VAL A 73 -7.22 -2.67 -1.01
N CYS A 74 -6.29 -1.94 -1.63
CA CYS A 74 -6.62 -0.93 -2.64
C CYS A 74 -5.62 -1.00 -3.81
N PRO A 75 -5.67 -2.06 -4.65
CA PRO A 75 -4.95 -2.05 -5.92
C PRO A 75 -5.64 -1.09 -6.90
N VAL A 76 -4.86 -0.26 -7.60
CA VAL A 76 -5.34 0.76 -8.54
C VAL A 76 -4.60 0.60 -9.86
N ILE A 77 -5.34 0.74 -10.97
CA ILE A 77 -4.79 0.93 -12.30
C ILE A 77 -5.44 2.22 -12.85
N GLY A 78 -4.63 3.14 -13.34
CA GLY A 78 -5.07 4.46 -13.80
C GLY A 78 -4.33 4.93 -15.04
N GLU A 79 -4.86 6.00 -15.64
CA GLU A 79 -4.32 6.66 -16.82
C GLU A 79 -4.45 8.18 -16.68
N GLN A 80 -3.41 8.91 -17.05
CA GLN A 80 -3.37 10.37 -17.14
C GLN A 80 -2.59 10.75 -18.41
N GLY A 81 -3.29 11.27 -19.42
CA GLY A 81 -2.66 11.59 -20.70
C GLY A 81 -2.04 10.35 -21.35
N ASP A 82 -0.72 10.38 -21.58
CA ASP A 82 0.04 9.25 -22.13
C ASP A 82 0.64 8.33 -21.04
N LYS A 83 0.46 8.67 -19.75
CA LYS A 83 0.94 7.90 -18.61
C LYS A 83 -0.13 6.90 -18.17
N ARG A 84 0.23 5.63 -18.07
CA ARG A 84 -0.55 4.59 -17.39
C ARG A 84 0.20 4.11 -16.16
N PHE A 85 -0.50 3.80 -15.08
CA PHE A 85 0.13 3.37 -13.84
C PHE A 85 -0.68 2.29 -13.13
N ALA A 86 0.01 1.48 -12.34
CA ALA A 86 -0.59 0.45 -11.50
C ALA A 86 0.08 0.47 -10.12
N PHE A 87 -0.71 0.77 -9.09
CA PHE A 87 -0.26 1.01 -7.71
C PHE A 87 -1.01 0.13 -6.71
N GLY A 88 -0.39 -0.04 -5.56
CA GLY A 88 -1.02 -0.52 -4.34
C GLY A 88 0.00 -0.56 -3.22
N ALA A 89 -0.40 -1.03 -2.05
CA ALA A 89 0.46 -1.02 -0.87
C ALA A 89 0.09 -2.11 0.14
N SER A 90 1.03 -2.39 1.05
CA SER A 90 0.77 -3.00 2.35
C SER A 90 0.73 -1.94 3.47
N GLY A 91 0.20 -2.28 4.65
CA GLY A 91 0.13 -1.33 5.79
C GLY A 91 -1.27 -1.12 6.40
N GLY A 92 -2.19 -2.06 6.22
CA GLY A 92 -3.50 -2.04 6.88
C GLY A 92 -4.35 -0.84 6.47
N ARG A 93 -4.85 -0.07 7.45
CA ARG A 93 -5.72 1.10 7.18
C ARG A 93 -5.01 2.23 6.42
N LYS A 94 -3.68 2.26 6.45
CA LYS A 94 -2.84 3.27 5.77
C LYS A 94 -2.84 3.10 4.25
N ILE A 95 -3.19 1.91 3.74
CA ILE A 95 -3.13 1.57 2.31
C ILE A 95 -3.95 2.55 1.48
N LEU A 96 -5.20 2.81 1.87
CA LEU A 96 -6.11 3.66 1.10
C LEU A 96 -5.55 5.08 0.95
N GLY A 97 -5.13 5.71 2.07
CA GLY A 97 -4.59 7.06 2.05
C GLY A 97 -3.29 7.18 1.27
N ALA A 98 -2.40 6.18 1.37
CA ALA A 98 -1.15 6.16 0.62
C ALA A 98 -1.38 6.02 -0.89
N VAL A 99 -2.25 5.10 -1.31
CA VAL A 99 -2.55 4.88 -2.74
C VAL A 99 -3.31 6.06 -3.34
N ALA A 100 -4.21 6.68 -2.57
CA ALA A 100 -4.91 7.90 -3.00
C ALA A 100 -3.93 9.06 -3.25
N GLN A 101 -3.00 9.30 -2.33
CA GLN A 101 -1.96 10.32 -2.50
C GLN A 101 -1.07 10.04 -3.72
N LEU A 102 -0.59 8.80 -3.88
CA LEU A 102 0.22 8.41 -5.05
C LEU A 102 -0.53 8.62 -6.37
N SER A 103 -1.81 8.25 -6.41
CA SER A 103 -2.64 8.46 -7.59
C SER A 103 -2.78 9.95 -7.90
N SER A 104 -3.07 10.77 -6.89
CA SER A 104 -3.19 12.23 -7.02
C SER A 104 -1.88 12.90 -7.46
N PHE A 105 -0.73 12.51 -6.89
CA PHE A 105 0.59 12.99 -7.31
C PHE A 105 0.83 12.79 -8.82
N VAL A 106 0.39 11.65 -9.36
CA VAL A 106 0.53 11.38 -10.80
C VAL A 106 -0.55 12.09 -11.62
N THR A 107 -1.82 12.05 -11.21
CA THR A 107 -2.94 12.56 -12.03
C THR A 107 -3.08 14.07 -11.96
N ASP A 108 -2.93 14.63 -10.77
CA ASP A 108 -3.26 16.03 -10.48
C ASP A 108 -2.02 16.93 -10.51
N PHE A 109 -0.85 16.37 -10.17
CA PHE A 109 0.43 17.09 -10.10
C PHE A 109 1.44 16.66 -11.18
N ASP A 110 1.03 15.77 -12.09
CA ASP A 110 1.83 15.29 -13.22
C ASP A 110 3.21 14.69 -12.84
N MET A 111 3.36 14.21 -11.60
CA MET A 111 4.63 13.72 -11.08
C MET A 111 5.10 12.45 -11.82
N SER A 112 6.41 12.25 -11.89
CA SER A 112 6.99 10.98 -12.31
C SER A 112 6.72 9.88 -11.28
N LEU A 113 6.89 8.61 -11.67
CA LEU A 113 6.77 7.49 -10.74
C LEU A 113 7.72 7.67 -9.54
N GLU A 114 8.98 8.01 -9.81
CA GLU A 114 10.00 8.20 -8.78
C GLU A 114 9.65 9.35 -7.84
N ASP A 115 9.31 10.52 -8.39
CA ASP A 115 8.95 11.69 -7.58
C ASP A 115 7.73 11.40 -6.70
N SER A 116 6.71 10.73 -7.24
CA SER A 116 5.49 10.40 -6.49
C SER A 116 5.79 9.48 -5.30
N PHE A 117 6.72 8.53 -5.45
CA PHE A 117 7.12 7.62 -4.37
C PHE A 117 8.04 8.29 -3.35
N HIS A 118 8.82 9.29 -3.74
CA HIS A 118 9.69 10.07 -2.85
C HIS A 118 8.94 11.20 -2.14
N ALA A 119 7.79 11.62 -2.67
CA ALA A 119 6.97 12.65 -2.06
C ALA A 119 6.58 12.26 -0.61
N PRO A 120 6.68 13.21 0.34
CA PRO A 120 6.21 12.99 1.70
C PRO A 120 4.70 12.78 1.74
N ARG A 121 4.24 11.98 2.69
CA ARG A 121 2.83 11.58 2.80
C ARG A 121 2.25 11.89 4.19
N ILE A 122 0.93 11.88 4.25
CA ILE A 122 0.17 11.88 5.50
C ILE A 122 -0.56 10.55 5.68
N ASP A 123 -0.80 10.15 6.93
CA ASP A 123 -1.75 9.09 7.29
C ASP A 123 -2.88 9.68 8.14
N ALA A 124 -4.10 9.56 7.61
CA ALA A 124 -5.34 9.97 8.27
C ALA A 124 -6.20 8.73 8.62
N SER A 125 -5.56 7.60 8.90
CA SER A 125 -6.25 6.35 9.20
C SER A 125 -6.77 6.25 10.64
N ASP A 126 -6.29 7.12 11.53
CA ASP A 126 -6.85 7.36 12.86
C ASP A 126 -7.84 8.53 12.80
N ALA A 127 -8.95 8.42 13.53
CA ALA A 127 -9.99 9.43 13.55
C ALA A 127 -9.65 10.65 14.41
N ASN A 128 -8.69 10.51 15.34
CA ASN A 128 -8.35 11.54 16.32
C ASN A 128 -7.01 12.21 16.05
N GLN A 129 -6.12 11.58 15.28
CA GLN A 129 -4.77 12.07 15.05
C GLN A 129 -4.34 11.84 13.59
N LEU A 130 -3.77 12.87 12.99
CA LEU A 130 -3.12 12.80 11.68
C LEU A 130 -1.63 12.58 11.88
N ILE A 131 -1.05 11.61 11.19
CA ILE A 131 0.40 11.41 11.16
C ILE A 131 0.95 12.07 9.89
N ALA A 132 1.96 12.91 10.03
CA ALA A 132 2.56 13.65 8.93
C ALA A 132 4.05 13.32 8.81
N ASP A 133 4.53 13.15 7.58
CA ASP A 133 5.97 13.06 7.32
C ASP A 133 6.63 14.39 7.71
N GLU A 134 7.65 14.33 8.58
CA GLU A 134 8.36 15.52 9.08
C GLU A 134 9.07 16.31 7.95
N SER A 135 9.27 15.69 6.79
CA SER A 135 9.85 16.34 5.61
C SER A 135 8.85 17.16 4.78
N LEU A 136 7.57 17.18 5.15
CA LEU A 136 6.60 18.10 4.55
C LEU A 136 7.03 19.56 4.75
N PRO A 137 6.75 20.46 3.77
CA PRO A 137 6.99 21.89 3.94
C PRO A 137 6.34 22.43 5.22
N ARG A 138 7.03 23.35 5.91
CA ARG A 138 6.59 23.79 7.24
C ARG A 138 5.23 24.48 7.20
N ASP A 139 4.95 25.24 6.16
CA ASP A 139 3.66 25.87 5.92
C ASP A 139 2.53 24.85 5.72
N VAL A 140 2.82 23.70 5.10
CA VAL A 140 1.85 22.58 4.98
C VAL A 140 1.57 21.98 6.35
N LEU A 141 2.61 21.71 7.15
CA LEU A 141 2.45 21.18 8.51
C LEU A 141 1.66 22.13 9.41
N ASP A 142 1.93 23.43 9.31
CA ASP A 142 1.22 24.45 10.08
C ASP A 142 -0.26 24.49 9.69
N ARG A 143 -0.60 24.40 8.39
CA ARG A 143 -2.00 24.30 7.92
C ARG A 143 -2.71 23.03 8.37
N LEU A 144 -2.01 21.89 8.39
CA LEU A 144 -2.60 20.62 8.87
C LEU A 144 -3.00 20.74 10.35
N ARG A 145 -2.22 21.46 11.18
CA ARG A 145 -2.48 21.69 12.60
C ARG A 145 -3.65 22.62 12.89
N GLU A 146 -4.11 23.41 11.91
CA GLU A 146 -5.27 24.30 12.12
C GLU A 146 -6.55 23.53 12.45
N ASN A 147 -6.69 22.31 11.90
CA ASN A 147 -7.93 21.53 12.00
C ASN A 147 -7.74 20.11 12.56
N ASN A 148 -6.50 19.69 12.84
CA ASN A 148 -6.19 18.33 13.26
C ASN A 148 -5.15 18.31 14.37
N GLU A 149 -5.23 17.31 15.24
CA GLU A 149 -4.07 16.93 16.07
C GLU A 149 -3.05 16.24 15.16
N VAL A 150 -1.86 16.82 14.99
CA VAL A 150 -0.83 16.31 14.08
C VAL A 150 0.36 15.77 14.85
N ALA A 151 0.70 14.50 14.62
CA ALA A 151 1.95 13.89 15.03
C ALA A 151 2.91 13.82 13.85
N GLU A 152 4.09 14.43 13.98
CA GLU A 152 5.14 14.33 12.97
C GLU A 152 5.97 13.06 13.19
N THR A 153 6.38 12.41 12.11
CA THR A 153 7.30 11.29 12.17
C THR A 153 8.15 11.20 10.93
N LYS A 154 9.35 10.64 11.09
CA LYS A 154 10.24 10.36 9.97
C LYS A 154 9.78 9.11 9.23
N ARG A 155 9.81 9.17 7.90
CA ARG A 155 9.70 7.96 7.05
C ARG A 155 10.91 7.05 7.30
N THR A 156 10.67 5.87 7.88
CA THR A 156 11.70 4.92 8.30
C THR A 156 11.29 3.47 8.03
N ILE A 157 12.20 2.53 8.25
CA ILE A 157 12.02 1.08 8.03
C ILE A 157 11.03 0.44 9.04
N PHE A 158 10.91 1.02 10.23
CA PHE A 158 9.94 0.60 11.25
C PHE A 158 9.77 1.70 12.33
N PRO A 159 8.54 2.04 12.73
CA PRO A 159 7.28 1.60 12.15
C PRO A 159 7.03 2.22 10.76
N TYR A 160 6.36 1.50 9.87
CA TYR A 160 5.93 2.04 8.57
C TYR A 160 4.72 2.97 8.75
N ALA A 161 4.96 4.25 9.02
CA ALA A 161 3.89 5.22 9.26
C ALA A 161 3.02 5.53 8.03
N PHE A 162 3.52 5.29 6.81
CA PHE A 162 2.89 5.76 5.56
C PHE A 162 2.64 4.63 4.55
N ALA A 163 2.34 3.42 5.03
CA ALA A 163 2.21 2.22 4.21
C ALA A 163 3.53 1.85 3.48
N CYS A 164 3.52 0.75 2.73
CA CYS A 164 4.65 0.30 1.92
C CYS A 164 4.14 0.04 0.48
N PRO A 165 4.10 1.07 -0.38
CA PRO A 165 3.64 0.96 -1.76
C PRO A 165 4.63 0.21 -2.66
N ALA A 166 4.09 -0.34 -3.75
CA ALA A 166 4.84 -0.75 -4.91
C ALA A 166 4.03 -0.40 -6.16
N GLY A 167 4.71 -0.11 -7.26
CA GLY A 167 4.06 0.43 -8.44
C GLY A 167 4.88 0.34 -9.71
N VAL A 168 4.17 0.39 -10.82
CA VAL A 168 4.75 0.52 -12.16
C VAL A 168 4.06 1.63 -12.93
N MET A 169 4.78 2.20 -13.90
CA MET A 169 4.26 3.20 -14.81
C MET A 169 4.73 2.89 -16.23
N ARG A 170 3.90 3.25 -17.21
CA ARG A 170 4.26 3.30 -18.63
C ARG A 170 3.98 4.70 -19.17
N ALA A 171 5.00 5.38 -19.67
CA ALA A 171 4.90 6.73 -20.24
C ALA A 171 5.80 6.82 -21.47
N GLY A 172 5.33 7.41 -22.58
CA GLY A 172 6.13 7.51 -23.81
C GLY A 172 6.67 6.17 -24.35
N GLY A 173 6.03 5.04 -24.03
CA GLY A 173 6.50 3.70 -24.38
C GLY A 173 7.57 3.10 -23.47
N GLN A 174 8.07 3.85 -22.49
CA GLN A 174 9.00 3.40 -21.46
C GLN A 174 8.24 2.85 -20.26
N ASN A 175 8.68 1.70 -19.74
CA ASN A 175 8.19 1.12 -18.49
C ASN A 175 9.15 1.48 -17.35
N SER A 176 8.60 1.82 -16.18
CA SER A 176 9.34 2.05 -14.95
C SER A 176 8.65 1.37 -13.78
N GLY A 177 9.41 1.07 -12.73
CA GLY A 177 8.91 0.49 -11.49
C GLY A 177 9.52 1.21 -10.30
N CYS A 178 8.78 1.26 -9.18
CA CYS A 178 9.25 1.83 -7.93
C CYS A 178 8.58 1.11 -6.75
N THR A 179 9.31 1.00 -5.65
CA THR A 179 8.83 0.45 -4.38
C THR A 179 9.04 1.46 -3.26
N GLU A 180 8.42 1.24 -2.11
CA GLU A 180 8.66 2.03 -0.90
C GLU A 180 10.16 2.22 -0.65
N ILE A 181 10.60 3.49 -0.68
CA ILE A 181 12.01 3.88 -0.66
C ILE A 181 12.72 3.50 0.64
N MET A 182 11.96 3.33 1.73
CA MET A 182 12.49 2.87 3.01
C MET A 182 12.35 1.36 3.22
N SER A 183 11.86 0.60 2.24
CA SER A 183 11.72 -0.85 2.37
C SER A 183 13.02 -1.54 1.95
N PRO A 184 13.76 -2.18 2.87
CA PRO A 184 15.10 -2.72 2.59
C PRO A 184 15.10 -3.92 1.62
N TRP A 185 13.93 -4.47 1.31
CA TRP A 185 13.74 -5.60 0.39
C TRP A 185 12.81 -5.26 -0.78
N GLY A 186 12.46 -3.99 -0.96
CA GLY A 186 11.73 -3.53 -2.13
C GLY A 186 12.68 -3.32 -3.30
N ASP A 187 12.32 -3.82 -4.48
CA ASP A 187 13.08 -3.58 -5.70
C ASP A 187 12.14 -3.55 -6.92
N ALA A 188 12.61 -2.90 -7.99
CA ALA A 188 11.95 -2.84 -9.29
C ALA A 188 12.88 -3.43 -10.36
N ILE A 189 12.48 -4.57 -10.91
CA ILE A 189 13.30 -5.33 -11.86
C ILE A 189 12.72 -5.19 -13.27
N SER A 190 13.57 -4.89 -14.24
CA SER A 190 13.21 -4.86 -15.66
C SER A 190 13.35 -6.24 -16.30
N GLU A 191 12.63 -6.46 -17.40
CA GLU A 191 12.68 -7.71 -18.15
C GLU A 191 14.09 -8.10 -18.63
N ASP A 192 14.96 -7.13 -18.91
CA ASP A 192 16.32 -7.43 -19.35
C ASP A 192 17.20 -7.95 -18.21
N MET A 193 16.92 -7.56 -16.96
CA MET A 193 17.67 -8.01 -15.78
C MET A 193 17.29 -9.43 -15.33
N THR A 194 16.16 -9.98 -15.79
CA THR A 194 15.74 -11.35 -15.44
C THR A 194 16.38 -12.43 -16.32
N LYS A 195 16.96 -12.06 -17.47
CA LYS A 195 17.59 -13.01 -18.40
C LYS A 195 18.85 -13.66 -17.84
N ASP A 196 19.52 -12.99 -16.90
CA ASP A 196 20.75 -13.49 -16.26
C ASP A 196 20.48 -14.34 -15.01
N ILE A 197 19.20 -14.52 -14.60
CA ILE A 197 18.82 -15.30 -13.42
C ILE A 197 18.58 -16.79 -13.78
N GLU A 198 18.47 -17.11 -15.07
CA GLU A 198 18.27 -18.48 -15.58
C GLU A 198 19.56 -19.17 -16.08
N ALA A 199 20.75 -18.67 -15.72
CA ALA A 199 22.05 -19.27 -16.07
C ALA A 199 22.77 -19.94 -14.88
#